data_AF-A0A4Y2AC18-F1
#
_entry.id   AF-A0A4Y2AC18-F1
#
_cell.length_a   1.000
_cell.length_b   1.000
_cell.length_c   1.000
_cell.angle_alpha   90.00
_cell.angle_beta   90.00
_cell.angle_gamma   90.00
#
_symmetry.space_group_name_H-M   'P 1'
#
loop_
_entity.id
_entity.type
_entity.pdbx_description
1 polymer ?
#
loop_
_entity_poly.entity_id
_entity_poly.type
_entity_poly.pdbx_seq_one_letter_code
_entity_poly.pdbx_strand_id
1 'polypeptide(L)'
;MGTCGLHVIHGAMKAGLKSVDWDIFAILKNLCLFKDSPARRADFTRITGSTFPKKFCAVRWLENSDCIARAIEIVEPVTKYLSQLKHTDSKLKASLKTSMKDPFIKCKLAFVRSLSLQCETFLTNFQSEKVSVPYLYAELSRLLGGIIKKFVKPEKVVEGSALLKLDLNSKDSLLEAKNIDIGFGAKKYLKELKIADKTKLFFFLDCQNILQNLAQKIIDKSPLKYKLVRGLISLHPSVMLNNSSIGLTRFNIVLEVLHNANRITETVAEREKYRK
;
A
#
# COMPACT_ATOMS: atom_id res chain seq x y z
N MET A 1 8.11 11.05 -17.88
CA MET A 1 7.25 10.02 -17.24
C MET A 1 6.75 10.42 -15.84
N GLY A 2 6.96 11.67 -15.38
CA GLY A 2 6.58 12.10 -14.03
C GLY A 2 7.59 11.64 -12.96
N THR A 3 7.14 11.55 -11.71
CA THR A 3 7.90 11.01 -10.58
C THR A 3 7.98 9.49 -10.61
N CYS A 4 8.95 8.91 -9.89
CA CYS A 4 9.06 7.46 -9.71
C CYS A 4 7.75 6.84 -9.19
N GLY A 5 7.23 5.81 -9.86
CA GLY A 5 5.99 5.13 -9.48
C GLY A 5 6.02 4.57 -8.05
N LEU A 6 7.18 4.05 -7.61
CA LEU A 6 7.37 3.58 -6.23
C LEU A 6 7.21 4.70 -5.21
N HIS A 7 7.75 5.89 -5.50
CA HIS A 7 7.60 7.05 -4.63
C HIS A 7 6.14 7.44 -4.46
N VAL A 8 5.33 7.32 -5.52
CA VAL A 8 3.88 7.56 -5.47
C VAL A 8 3.20 6.57 -4.54
N ILE A 9 3.49 5.27 -4.65
CA ILE A 9 2.83 4.25 -3.80
C ILE A 9 3.27 4.36 -2.33
N HIS A 10 4.56 4.61 -2.06
CA HIS A 10 5.03 4.90 -0.69
C HIS A 10 4.32 6.13 -0.10
N GLY A 11 4.21 7.21 -0.87
CA GLY A 11 3.51 8.43 -0.49
C GLY A 11 2.01 8.19 -0.24
N ALA A 12 1.38 7.36 -1.07
CA ALA A 12 -0.03 6.98 -0.94
C ALA A 12 -0.30 6.16 0.32
N MET A 13 0.53 5.14 0.60
CA MET A 13 0.41 4.35 1.84
C MET A 13 0.55 5.25 3.07
N LYS A 14 1.53 6.16 3.07
CA LYS A 14 1.71 7.14 4.15
C LYS A 14 0.52 8.09 4.27
N ALA A 15 -0.06 8.54 3.15
CA ALA A 15 -1.22 9.43 3.16
C ALA A 15 -2.47 8.74 3.73
N GLY A 16 -2.73 7.50 3.30
CA GLY A 16 -3.83 6.70 3.83
C GLY A 16 -3.70 6.49 5.33
N LEU A 17 -2.53 6.06 5.83
CA LEU A 17 -2.33 5.83 7.27
C LEU A 17 -2.40 7.11 8.12
N LYS A 18 -2.15 8.28 7.53
CA LYS A 18 -2.24 9.58 8.21
C LYS A 18 -3.66 10.13 8.24
N SER A 19 -4.61 9.54 7.52
CA SER A 19 -6.00 10.01 7.54
C SER A 19 -6.76 9.57 8.79
N VAL A 20 -6.14 8.74 9.64
CA VAL A 20 -6.71 8.23 10.90
C VAL A 20 -5.67 8.26 12.02
N ASP A 21 -6.13 8.34 13.26
CA ASP A 21 -5.28 8.42 14.45
C ASP A 21 -4.89 7.03 14.99
N TRP A 22 -4.31 6.20 14.13
CA TRP A 22 -3.87 4.85 14.50
C TRP A 22 -2.41 4.78 14.97
N ASP A 23 -1.61 5.82 14.69
CA ASP A 23 -0.21 5.92 15.11
C ASP A 23 0.69 4.70 14.79
N ILE A 24 0.36 3.95 13.73
CA ILE A 24 1.10 2.73 13.32
C ILE A 24 2.59 2.98 13.17
N PHE A 25 2.98 4.14 12.63
CA PHE A 25 4.37 4.55 12.54
C PHE A 25 5.05 4.62 13.91
N ALA A 26 4.42 5.29 14.87
CA ALA A 26 4.96 5.47 16.20
C ALA A 26 5.06 4.12 16.92
N ILE A 27 4.05 3.26 16.77
CA ILE A 27 4.03 1.90 17.32
C ILE A 27 5.22 1.09 16.81
N LEU A 28 5.36 0.94 15.48
CA LEU A 28 6.43 0.14 14.88
C LEU A 28 7.82 0.70 15.19
N LYS A 29 7.98 2.04 15.21
CA LYS A 29 9.23 2.69 15.61
C LYS A 29 9.57 2.43 17.08
N ASN A 30 8.59 2.49 17.98
CA ASN A 30 8.82 2.28 19.41
C ASN A 30 9.11 0.81 19.73
N LEU A 31 8.55 -0.13 18.98
CA LEU A 31 8.89 -1.55 19.14
C LEU A 31 10.40 -1.79 18.91
N CYS A 32 11.04 -1.06 18.01
CA CYS A 32 12.49 -1.19 17.79
C CYS A 32 13.35 -0.94 19.04
N LEU A 33 12.82 -0.24 20.07
CA LEU A 33 13.53 0.02 21.33
C LEU A 33 13.92 -1.26 22.09
N PHE A 34 13.20 -2.37 21.89
CA PHE A 34 13.56 -3.68 22.47
C PHE A 34 14.79 -4.31 21.81
N LYS A 35 15.06 -3.94 20.55
CA LYS A 35 16.24 -4.38 19.82
C LYS A 35 17.44 -3.48 20.09
N ASP A 36 17.21 -2.17 20.19
CA ASP A 36 18.27 -1.15 20.20
C ASP A 36 18.86 -0.87 21.60
N SER A 37 18.29 -1.47 22.66
CA SER A 37 18.79 -1.33 24.03
C SER A 37 19.14 -2.70 24.63
N PRO A 38 20.42 -2.99 24.92
CA PRO A 38 20.84 -4.27 25.51
C PRO A 38 20.12 -4.60 26.82
N ALA A 39 19.93 -3.61 27.69
CA ALA A 39 19.22 -3.78 28.96
C ALA A 39 17.75 -4.18 28.74
N ARG A 40 17.02 -3.44 27.89
CA ARG A 40 15.62 -3.78 27.57
C ARG A 40 15.51 -5.12 26.86
N ARG A 41 16.49 -5.46 26.02
CA ARG A 41 16.57 -6.75 25.33
C ARG A 41 16.68 -7.89 26.34
N ALA A 42 17.60 -7.79 27.30
CA ALA A 42 17.78 -8.77 28.35
C ALA A 42 16.52 -8.91 29.22
N ASP A 43 15.91 -7.79 29.62
CA ASP A 43 14.66 -7.80 30.40
C ASP A 43 13.50 -8.42 29.62
N PHE A 44 13.34 -8.06 28.34
CA PHE A 44 12.28 -8.58 27.49
C PHE A 44 12.42 -10.09 27.31
N THR A 45 13.63 -10.61 27.06
CA THR A 45 13.89 -12.06 27.02
C THR A 45 13.58 -12.71 28.34
N ARG A 46 14.05 -12.17 29.46
CA ARG A 46 13.82 -12.72 30.80
C ARG A 46 12.33 -12.79 31.14
N ILE A 47 11.56 -11.76 30.80
CA ILE A 47 10.13 -11.66 31.18
C ILE A 47 9.24 -12.49 30.24
N THR A 48 9.53 -12.48 28.94
CA THR A 48 8.60 -12.99 27.92
C THR A 48 9.05 -14.28 27.25
N GLY A 49 10.36 -14.54 27.19
CA GLY A 49 10.94 -15.60 26.35
C GLY A 49 10.67 -15.44 24.86
N SER A 50 10.16 -14.29 24.42
CA SER A 50 9.64 -14.09 23.06
C SER A 50 10.70 -13.61 22.08
N THR A 51 10.34 -13.61 20.80
CA THR A 51 11.17 -13.09 19.73
C THR A 51 11.14 -11.56 19.68
N PHE A 52 12.17 -10.95 19.08
CA PHE A 52 12.32 -9.50 19.00
C PHE A 52 11.63 -8.89 17.79
N PRO A 53 11.25 -7.60 17.86
CA PRO A 53 10.77 -6.85 16.71
C PRO A 53 11.81 -6.80 15.58
N LYS A 54 11.31 -6.85 14.34
CA LYS A 54 12.12 -6.62 13.14
C LYS A 54 12.32 -5.12 12.92
N LYS A 55 13.33 -4.76 12.11
CA LYS A 55 13.65 -3.35 11.81
C LYS A 55 12.53 -2.74 10.97
N PHE A 56 12.01 -1.61 11.42
CA PHE A 56 11.03 -0.81 10.69
C PHE A 56 11.72 0.24 9.80
N CYS A 57 11.31 0.37 8.54
CA CYS A 57 11.78 1.42 7.63
C CYS A 57 10.72 2.51 7.43
N ALA A 58 10.98 3.70 7.98
CA ALA A 58 10.10 4.86 7.92
C ALA A 58 9.82 5.41 6.51
N VAL A 59 10.75 5.18 5.59
CA VAL A 59 10.70 5.70 4.21
C VAL A 59 10.11 4.66 3.27
N ARG A 60 10.48 3.38 3.46
CA ARG A 60 10.12 2.27 2.58
C ARG A 60 8.94 1.50 3.15
N TRP A 61 7.78 2.15 3.19
CA TRP A 61 6.56 1.62 3.81
C TRP A 61 6.14 0.23 3.32
N LEU A 62 6.35 -0.02 2.03
CA LEU A 62 5.87 -1.21 1.36
C LEU A 62 6.75 -2.45 1.65
N GLU A 63 7.95 -2.26 2.20
CA GLU A 63 8.88 -3.34 2.60
C GLU A 63 8.68 -3.80 4.05
N ASN A 64 7.70 -3.23 4.77
CA ASN A 64 7.53 -3.46 6.20
C ASN A 64 6.57 -4.61 6.54
N SER A 65 6.06 -5.39 5.59
CA SER A 65 5.07 -6.45 5.87
C SER A 65 5.54 -7.47 6.90
N ASP A 66 6.81 -7.86 6.81
CA ASP A 66 7.51 -8.74 7.73
C ASP A 66 7.68 -8.11 9.12
N CYS A 67 7.98 -6.81 9.14
CA CYS A 67 8.05 -6.03 10.36
C CYS A 67 6.69 -5.97 11.06
N ILE A 68 5.61 -5.79 10.29
CA ILE A 68 4.25 -5.74 10.81
C ILE A 68 3.80 -7.15 11.26
N ALA A 69 4.17 -8.20 10.53
CA ALA A 69 3.91 -9.58 10.94
C ALA A 69 4.52 -9.87 12.33
N ARG A 70 5.80 -9.54 12.50
CA ARG A 70 6.47 -9.66 13.81
C ARG A 70 5.81 -8.80 14.87
N ALA A 71 5.38 -7.58 14.53
CA ALA A 71 4.69 -6.70 15.47
C ALA A 71 3.38 -7.33 15.98
N ILE A 72 2.65 -8.05 15.14
CA ILE A 72 1.42 -8.78 15.52
C ILE A 72 1.74 -9.95 16.47
N GLU A 73 2.81 -10.71 16.19
CA GLU A 73 3.24 -11.85 17.02
C GLU A 73 3.63 -11.44 18.44
N ILE A 74 4.24 -10.25 18.58
CA ILE A 74 4.79 -9.79 19.86
C ILE A 74 3.86 -8.89 20.65
N VAL A 75 2.60 -8.67 20.23
CA VAL A 75 1.64 -7.83 20.97
C VAL A 75 1.51 -8.31 22.42
N GLU A 76 1.20 -9.59 22.64
CA GLU A 76 1.04 -10.15 23.98
C GLU A 76 2.34 -10.17 24.80
N PRO A 77 3.49 -10.62 24.24
CA PRO A 77 4.79 -10.45 24.89
C PRO A 77 5.08 -9.01 25.32
N VAL A 78 4.84 -8.03 24.46
CA VAL A 78 5.07 -6.61 24.78
C VAL A 78 4.11 -6.14 25.87
N THR A 79 2.83 -6.52 25.82
CA THR A 79 1.88 -6.21 26.89
C THR A 79 2.31 -6.80 28.24
N LYS A 80 2.76 -8.06 28.25
CA LYS A 80 3.31 -8.72 29.46
C LYS A 80 4.55 -8.01 29.99
N TYR A 81 5.47 -7.62 29.10
CA TYR A 81 6.65 -6.86 29.49
C TYR A 81 6.26 -5.53 30.15
N LEU A 82 5.35 -4.78 29.51
CA LEU A 82 4.93 -3.46 29.98
C LEU A 82 4.20 -3.49 31.32
N SER A 83 3.50 -4.59 31.66
CA SER A 83 2.83 -4.74 32.95
C SER A 83 3.78 -5.06 34.11
N GLN A 84 4.96 -5.63 33.83
CA GLN A 84 5.97 -5.97 34.83
C GLN A 84 7.02 -4.88 35.06
N LEU A 85 6.96 -3.77 34.31
CA LEU A 85 7.83 -2.63 34.51
C LEU A 85 7.51 -1.92 35.83
N LYS A 86 8.38 -2.09 36.83
CA LYS A 86 8.29 -1.44 38.15
C LYS A 86 8.52 0.08 38.11
N HIS A 87 9.26 0.55 37.11
CA HIS A 87 9.53 1.97 36.92
C HIS A 87 8.95 2.46 35.59
N THR A 88 8.35 3.65 35.62
CA THR A 88 7.96 4.40 34.43
C THR A 88 9.25 4.87 33.74
N ASP A 89 9.89 4.00 32.96
CA ASP A 89 10.94 4.43 32.05
C ASP A 89 10.31 5.46 31.09
N SER A 90 10.60 6.74 31.32
CA SER A 90 10.01 7.87 30.58
C SER A 90 10.28 7.79 29.08
N LYS A 91 11.32 7.04 28.67
CA LYS A 91 11.64 6.78 27.25
C LYS A 91 10.84 5.64 26.64
N LEU A 92 10.32 4.70 27.44
CA LEU A 92 9.40 3.64 27.01
C LEU A 92 8.00 4.27 26.89
N LYS A 93 7.84 5.04 25.81
CA LYS A 93 6.80 6.05 25.62
C LYS A 93 5.46 5.60 26.18
N ALA A 94 4.81 6.47 26.95
CA ALA A 94 3.40 6.34 27.33
C ALA A 94 2.52 5.93 26.12
N SER A 95 2.87 6.41 24.92
CA SER A 95 2.23 6.01 23.67
C SER A 95 2.23 4.49 23.42
N LEU A 96 3.32 3.76 23.68
CA LEU A 96 3.35 2.30 23.46
C LEU A 96 2.45 1.57 24.46
N LYS A 97 2.42 2.02 25.73
CA LYS A 97 1.47 1.50 26.72
C LYS A 97 0.02 1.76 26.29
N THR A 98 -0.29 2.94 25.78
CA THR A 98 -1.62 3.27 25.25
C THR A 98 -1.98 2.39 24.05
N SER A 99 -1.08 2.25 23.07
CA SER A 99 -1.32 1.43 21.89
C SER A 99 -1.52 -0.05 22.21
N MET A 100 -0.82 -0.60 23.20
CA MET A 100 -0.98 -2.00 23.61
C MET A 100 -2.27 -2.25 24.42
N LYS A 101 -2.94 -1.20 24.89
CA LYS A 101 -4.28 -1.27 25.49
C LYS A 101 -5.40 -1.17 24.45
N ASP A 102 -5.10 -0.76 23.22
CA ASP A 102 -6.09 -0.69 22.15
C ASP A 102 -6.50 -2.12 21.75
N PRO A 103 -7.78 -2.52 21.95
CA PRO A 103 -8.22 -3.85 21.58
C PRO A 103 -8.11 -4.13 20.08
N PHE A 104 -8.12 -3.09 19.23
CA PHE A 104 -8.00 -3.23 17.78
C PHE A 104 -6.56 -3.29 17.29
N ILE A 105 -5.53 -3.26 18.15
CA ILE A 105 -4.12 -3.18 17.73
C ILE A 105 -3.75 -4.25 16.70
N LYS A 106 -4.17 -5.51 16.92
CA LYS A 106 -3.95 -6.61 15.97
C LYS A 106 -4.75 -6.45 14.69
N CYS A 107 -6.00 -5.98 14.76
CA CYS A 107 -6.82 -5.69 13.58
C CYS A 107 -6.17 -4.61 12.72
N LYS A 108 -5.73 -3.51 13.33
CA LYS A 108 -5.06 -2.39 12.67
C LYS A 108 -3.77 -2.84 12.01
N LEU A 109 -2.88 -3.50 12.74
CA LEU A 109 -1.62 -4.02 12.18
C LEU A 109 -1.87 -5.02 11.04
N ALA A 110 -2.84 -5.94 11.20
CA ALA A 110 -3.16 -6.91 10.16
C ALA A 110 -3.74 -6.27 8.89
N PHE A 111 -4.57 -5.23 9.04
CA PHE A 111 -5.09 -4.44 7.91
C PHE A 111 -3.94 -3.75 7.16
N VAL A 112 -3.06 -3.04 7.87
CA VAL A 112 -1.88 -2.39 7.26
C VAL A 112 -0.94 -3.40 6.59
N ARG A 113 -0.76 -4.58 7.19
CA ARG A 113 0.00 -5.66 6.56
C ARG A 113 -0.62 -6.10 5.24
N SER A 114 -1.94 -6.24 5.19
CA SER A 114 -2.66 -6.63 3.96
C SER A 114 -2.44 -5.64 2.82
N LEU A 115 -2.42 -4.33 3.11
CA LEU A 115 -2.12 -3.29 2.13
C LEU A 115 -0.66 -3.34 1.69
N SER A 116 0.26 -3.57 2.63
CA SER A 116 1.69 -3.71 2.33
C SER A 116 1.94 -4.88 1.38
N LEU A 117 1.39 -6.07 1.68
CA LEU A 117 1.47 -7.27 0.83
C LEU A 117 0.90 -7.02 -0.57
N GLN A 118 -0.22 -6.31 -0.67
CA GLN A 118 -0.81 -5.98 -1.98
C GLN A 118 0.12 -5.11 -2.84
N CYS A 119 0.95 -4.29 -2.21
CA CYS A 119 1.90 -3.42 -2.89
C CYS A 119 3.26 -4.10 -3.15
N GLU A 120 3.57 -5.23 -2.52
CA GLU A 120 4.87 -5.92 -2.65
C GLU A 120 5.14 -6.39 -4.08
N THR A 121 4.15 -6.96 -4.77
CA THR A 121 4.34 -7.39 -6.15
C THR A 121 4.75 -6.21 -7.04
N PHE A 122 4.13 -5.04 -6.82
CA PHE A 122 4.51 -3.83 -7.53
C PHE A 122 5.92 -3.38 -7.15
N LEU A 123 6.27 -3.38 -5.85
CA LEU A 123 7.64 -3.09 -5.40
C LEU A 123 8.68 -3.97 -6.09
N THR A 124 8.55 -5.28 -5.95
CA THR A 124 9.54 -6.27 -6.40
C THR A 124 9.76 -6.16 -7.90
N ASN A 125 8.69 -5.96 -8.67
CA ASN A 125 8.78 -5.79 -10.12
C ASN A 125 9.54 -4.51 -10.52
N PHE A 126 9.26 -3.38 -9.86
CA PHE A 126 9.84 -2.07 -10.21
C PHE A 126 11.14 -1.72 -9.47
N GLN A 127 11.57 -2.55 -8.51
CA GLN A 127 12.90 -2.50 -7.88
C GLN A 127 13.89 -3.50 -8.50
N SER A 128 13.44 -4.36 -9.43
CA SER A 128 14.33 -5.30 -10.12
C SER A 128 15.20 -4.59 -11.17
N GLU A 129 16.32 -5.24 -11.55
CA GLU A 129 17.21 -4.77 -12.63
C GLU A 129 16.63 -4.95 -14.05
N LYS A 130 15.42 -5.52 -14.15
CA LYS A 130 14.77 -5.80 -15.44
C LYS A 130 14.10 -4.56 -16.03
N VAL A 131 13.93 -4.53 -17.34
CA VAL A 131 13.18 -3.47 -18.04
C VAL A 131 11.69 -3.59 -17.72
N SER A 132 11.24 -2.89 -16.68
CA SER A 132 9.85 -2.97 -16.19
C SER A 132 8.91 -1.92 -16.81
N VAL A 133 9.44 -0.98 -17.61
CA VAL A 133 8.67 0.14 -18.17
C VAL A 133 7.42 -0.31 -18.97
N PRO A 134 7.49 -1.32 -19.86
CA PRO A 134 6.30 -1.82 -20.58
C PRO A 134 5.18 -2.35 -19.67
N TYR A 135 5.52 -2.78 -18.46
CA TYR A 135 4.58 -3.33 -17.48
C TYR A 135 3.93 -2.25 -16.60
N LEU A 136 4.46 -1.01 -16.60
CA LEU A 136 4.03 0.06 -15.70
C LEU A 136 2.52 0.33 -15.77
N TYR A 137 1.96 0.40 -16.97
CA TYR A 137 0.53 0.64 -17.13
C TYR A 137 -0.31 -0.49 -16.52
N ALA A 138 0.02 -1.75 -16.86
CA ALA A 138 -0.75 -2.92 -16.43
C ALA A 138 -0.66 -3.11 -14.91
N GLU A 139 0.56 -3.05 -14.38
CA GLU A 139 0.82 -3.27 -12.95
C GLU A 139 0.19 -2.18 -12.08
N LEU A 140 0.29 -0.90 -12.50
CA LEU A 140 -0.30 0.20 -11.74
C LEU A 140 -1.83 0.19 -11.81
N SER A 141 -2.39 -0.13 -12.98
CA SER A 141 -3.86 -0.29 -13.13
C SER A 141 -4.38 -1.44 -12.27
N ARG A 142 -3.65 -2.55 -12.23
CA ARG A 142 -3.98 -3.73 -11.40
C ARG A 142 -3.90 -3.41 -9.92
N LEU A 143 -2.86 -2.72 -9.47
CA LEU A 143 -2.70 -2.30 -8.08
C LEU A 143 -3.84 -1.37 -7.65
N LEU A 144 -4.05 -0.28 -8.41
CA LEU A 144 -5.09 0.71 -8.11
C LEU A 144 -6.50 0.08 -8.15
N GLY A 145 -6.80 -0.69 -9.19
CA GLY A 145 -8.08 -1.39 -9.31
C GLY A 145 -8.30 -2.39 -8.18
N GLY A 146 -7.26 -3.12 -7.76
CA GLY A 146 -7.33 -4.03 -6.63
C GLY A 146 -7.56 -3.32 -5.29
N ILE A 147 -7.11 -2.08 -5.11
CA ILE A 147 -7.39 -1.28 -3.91
C ILE A 147 -8.84 -0.76 -3.97
N ILE A 148 -9.26 -0.22 -5.12
CA ILE A 148 -10.61 0.33 -5.35
C ILE A 148 -11.70 -0.72 -5.13
N LYS A 149 -11.49 -1.95 -5.62
CA LYS A 149 -12.42 -3.09 -5.43
C LYS A 149 -12.68 -3.43 -3.95
N LYS A 150 -11.85 -2.98 -3.01
CA LYS A 150 -12.06 -3.22 -1.58
C LYS A 150 -13.17 -2.37 -0.97
N PHE A 151 -13.50 -1.23 -1.56
CA PHE A 151 -14.43 -0.26 -0.95
C PHE A 151 -15.41 0.40 -1.93
N VAL A 152 -15.27 0.17 -3.24
CA VAL A 152 -16.21 0.63 -4.28
C VAL A 152 -17.12 -0.53 -4.69
N LYS A 153 -18.40 -0.25 -4.96
CA LYS A 153 -19.37 -1.24 -5.41
C LYS A 153 -18.93 -1.87 -6.75
N PRO A 154 -19.05 -3.21 -6.93
CA PRO A 154 -18.56 -3.90 -8.13
C PRO A 154 -19.03 -3.29 -9.45
N GLU A 155 -20.30 -2.89 -9.53
CA GLU A 155 -20.95 -2.31 -10.71
C GLU A 155 -20.45 -0.89 -11.06
N LYS A 156 -19.69 -0.25 -10.16
CA LYS A 156 -19.07 1.06 -10.41
C LYS A 156 -17.57 0.96 -10.70
N VAL A 157 -16.97 -0.23 -10.59
CA VAL A 157 -15.54 -0.43 -10.86
C VAL A 157 -15.29 -0.40 -12.36
N VAL A 158 -14.34 0.42 -12.77
CA VAL A 158 -13.84 0.50 -14.15
C VAL A 158 -12.40 -0.01 -14.23
N GLU A 159 -11.82 -0.07 -15.43
CA GLU A 159 -10.46 -0.61 -15.64
C GLU A 159 -9.50 0.39 -16.28
N GLY A 160 -8.20 0.09 -16.16
CA GLY A 160 -7.14 0.87 -16.78
C GLY A 160 -7.15 2.34 -16.38
N SER A 161 -6.92 3.24 -17.34
CA SER A 161 -6.90 4.69 -17.06
C SER A 161 -8.25 5.29 -16.66
N ALA A 162 -9.37 4.58 -16.85
CA ALA A 162 -10.68 5.06 -16.42
C ALA A 162 -10.78 5.17 -14.89
N LEU A 163 -10.00 4.35 -14.16
CA LEU A 163 -9.89 4.40 -12.70
C LEU A 163 -9.53 5.80 -12.18
N LEU A 164 -8.81 6.61 -12.98
CA LEU A 164 -8.39 7.96 -12.61
C LEU A 164 -9.54 8.98 -12.54
N LYS A 165 -10.72 8.62 -13.08
CA LYS A 165 -11.90 9.50 -13.15
C LYS A 165 -12.97 9.15 -12.11
N LEU A 166 -12.75 8.10 -11.30
CA LEU A 166 -13.70 7.71 -10.28
C LEU A 166 -13.75 8.75 -9.16
N ASP A 167 -14.96 9.14 -8.76
CA ASP A 167 -15.18 9.88 -7.52
C ASP A 167 -15.22 8.89 -6.35
N LEU A 168 -14.14 8.90 -5.57
CA LEU A 168 -13.98 8.00 -4.42
C LEU A 168 -14.69 8.49 -3.15
N ASN A 169 -15.44 9.60 -3.22
CA ASN A 169 -16.20 10.16 -2.09
C ASN A 169 -17.72 10.09 -2.30
N SER A 170 -18.18 9.73 -3.50
CA SER A 170 -19.60 9.54 -3.81
C SER A 170 -20.17 8.35 -3.03
N LYS A 171 -21.03 8.61 -2.03
CA LYS A 171 -21.68 7.58 -1.21
C LYS A 171 -22.41 6.52 -2.04
N ASP A 172 -23.01 6.91 -3.17
CA ASP A 172 -23.71 5.98 -4.07
C ASP A 172 -22.77 4.96 -4.71
N SER A 173 -21.48 5.29 -4.82
CA SER A 173 -20.46 4.44 -5.43
C SER A 173 -19.73 3.55 -4.41
N LEU A 174 -19.80 3.86 -3.12
CA LEU A 174 -19.07 3.16 -2.08
C LEU A 174 -19.87 1.99 -1.49
N LEU A 175 -19.14 0.94 -1.07
CA LEU A 175 -19.70 -0.09 -0.21
C LEU A 175 -20.05 0.50 1.16
N GLU A 176 -21.06 -0.10 1.82
CA GLU A 176 -21.25 0.13 3.26
C GLU A 176 -19.97 -0.23 4.02
N ALA A 177 -19.60 0.56 5.03
CA ALA A 177 -18.34 0.38 5.76
C ALA A 177 -18.12 -1.06 6.26
N LYS A 178 -19.16 -1.73 6.74
CA LYS A 178 -19.10 -3.13 7.23
C LYS A 178 -18.79 -4.17 6.14
N ASN A 179 -19.02 -3.83 4.87
CA ASN A 179 -18.88 -4.72 3.72
C ASN A 179 -17.54 -4.54 2.98
N ILE A 180 -16.70 -3.59 3.39
CA ILE A 180 -15.39 -3.38 2.76
C ILE A 180 -14.45 -4.58 3.03
N ASP A 181 -13.50 -4.79 2.13
CA ASP A 181 -12.47 -5.81 2.34
C ASP A 181 -11.29 -5.29 3.17
N ILE A 182 -11.30 -5.65 4.46
CA ILE A 182 -10.19 -5.38 5.40
C ILE A 182 -9.09 -6.46 5.39
N GLY A 183 -9.20 -7.48 4.53
CA GLY A 183 -8.25 -8.59 4.45
C GLY A 183 -8.42 -9.67 5.53
N PHE A 184 -7.85 -10.85 5.26
CA PHE A 184 -8.05 -12.06 6.08
C PHE A 184 -7.58 -11.93 7.52
N GLY A 185 -6.39 -11.36 7.75
CA GLY A 185 -5.83 -11.22 9.10
C GLY A 185 -6.68 -10.31 9.99
N ALA A 186 -7.09 -9.14 9.48
CA ALA A 186 -7.93 -8.22 10.23
C ALA A 186 -9.31 -8.82 10.51
N LYS A 187 -9.91 -9.51 9.52
CA LYS A 187 -11.18 -10.26 9.68
C LYS A 187 -11.07 -11.31 10.80
N LYS A 188 -9.98 -12.07 10.84
CA LYS A 188 -9.73 -13.06 11.90
C LYS A 188 -9.72 -12.40 13.28
N TYR A 189 -8.86 -11.42 13.49
CA TYR A 189 -8.74 -10.76 14.81
C TYR A 189 -10.02 -10.03 15.21
N LEU A 190 -10.73 -9.43 14.27
CA LEU A 190 -11.99 -8.72 14.55
C LEU A 190 -13.09 -9.67 15.05
N LYS A 191 -13.13 -10.91 14.57
CA LYS A 191 -14.06 -11.95 15.04
C LYS A 191 -13.76 -12.42 16.46
N GLU A 192 -12.50 -12.40 16.87
CA GLU A 192 -12.06 -12.78 18.22
C GLU A 192 -12.38 -11.68 19.27
N LEU A 193 -12.65 -10.45 18.84
CA LEU A 193 -12.98 -9.33 19.72
C LEU A 193 -14.43 -9.38 20.22
N LYS A 194 -14.58 -9.50 21.54
CA LYS A 194 -15.86 -9.38 22.27
C LYS A 194 -16.19 -7.91 22.56
N ILE A 195 -16.48 -7.15 21.50
CA ILE A 195 -16.78 -5.71 21.57
C ILE A 195 -18.08 -5.42 20.83
N ALA A 196 -18.84 -4.41 21.29
CA ALA A 196 -20.06 -3.93 20.66
C ALA A 196 -19.86 -3.60 19.17
N ASP A 197 -20.86 -3.93 18.34
CA ASP A 197 -20.78 -3.75 16.89
C ASP A 197 -20.68 -2.28 16.47
N LYS A 198 -21.26 -1.37 17.27
CA LYS A 198 -21.08 0.08 17.08
C LYS A 198 -19.60 0.48 17.12
N THR A 199 -18.80 -0.12 17.98
CA THR A 199 -17.36 0.17 18.06
C THR A 199 -16.59 -0.45 16.89
N LYS A 200 -16.97 -1.67 16.47
CA LYS A 200 -16.40 -2.29 15.27
C LYS A 200 -16.68 -1.47 14.01
N LEU A 201 -17.83 -0.80 13.94
CA LEU A 201 -18.16 0.09 12.82
C LEU A 201 -17.16 1.25 12.68
N PHE A 202 -16.69 1.84 13.79
CA PHE A 202 -15.65 2.87 13.72
C PHE A 202 -14.34 2.34 13.12
N PHE A 203 -13.93 1.11 13.46
CA PHE A 203 -12.78 0.47 12.83
C PHE A 203 -12.96 0.29 11.32
N PHE A 204 -14.16 -0.09 10.87
CA PHE A 204 -14.46 -0.19 9.44
C PHE A 204 -14.45 1.18 8.73
N LEU A 205 -15.00 2.21 9.35
CA LEU A 205 -14.96 3.58 8.82
C LEU A 205 -13.51 4.07 8.68
N ASP A 206 -12.66 3.82 9.67
CA ASP A 206 -11.24 4.13 9.60
C ASP A 206 -10.54 3.38 8.45
N CYS A 207 -10.81 2.08 8.30
CA CYS A 207 -10.29 1.28 7.18
C CYS A 207 -10.73 1.83 5.82
N GLN A 208 -12.01 2.22 5.70
CA GLN A 208 -12.55 2.80 4.48
C GLN A 208 -11.86 4.13 4.15
N ASN A 209 -11.70 5.00 5.16
CA ASN A 209 -11.01 6.28 5.01
C ASN A 209 -9.55 6.12 4.58
N ILE A 210 -8.83 5.13 5.15
CA ILE A 210 -7.46 4.79 4.71
C ILE A 210 -7.45 4.37 3.23
N LEU A 211 -8.37 3.48 2.81
CA LEU A 211 -8.45 2.99 1.43
C LEU A 211 -8.74 4.12 0.45
N GLN A 212 -9.71 4.99 0.78
CA GLN A 212 -10.07 6.15 -0.03
C GLN A 212 -8.88 7.09 -0.21
N ASN A 213 -8.23 7.49 0.89
CA ASN A 213 -7.09 8.41 0.84
C ASN A 213 -5.88 7.81 0.12
N LEU A 214 -5.62 6.51 0.31
CA LEU A 214 -4.56 5.80 -0.40
C LEU A 214 -4.85 5.77 -1.90
N ALA A 215 -6.04 5.35 -2.31
CA ALA A 215 -6.43 5.30 -3.73
C ALA A 215 -6.43 6.69 -4.37
N GLN A 216 -6.98 7.70 -3.70
CA GLN A 216 -6.98 9.08 -4.18
C GLN A 216 -5.56 9.59 -4.38
N LYS A 217 -4.65 9.32 -3.44
CA LYS A 217 -3.25 9.74 -3.58
C LYS A 217 -2.54 9.07 -4.75
N ILE A 218 -2.85 7.80 -5.02
CA ILE A 218 -2.37 7.10 -6.23
C ILE A 218 -2.92 7.80 -7.46
N ILE A 219 -4.23 8.07 -7.54
CA ILE A 219 -4.88 8.76 -8.67
C ILE A 219 -4.22 10.12 -8.93
N ASP A 220 -4.02 10.94 -7.89
CA ASP A 220 -3.50 12.29 -7.99
C ASP A 220 -2.11 12.34 -8.63
N LYS A 221 -1.25 11.38 -8.29
CA LYS A 221 0.16 11.34 -8.72
C LYS A 221 0.45 10.22 -9.73
N SER A 222 -0.58 9.57 -10.27
CA SER A 222 -0.43 8.38 -11.11
C SER A 222 0.28 8.68 -12.44
N PRO A 223 1.35 7.93 -12.78
CA PRO A 223 1.92 7.91 -14.12
C PRO A 223 0.92 7.54 -15.23
N LEU A 224 -0.21 6.88 -14.90
CA LEU A 224 -1.26 6.55 -15.88
C LEU A 224 -1.86 7.79 -16.57
N LYS A 225 -1.69 8.98 -15.99
CA LYS A 225 -2.09 10.26 -16.60
C LYS A 225 -1.31 10.58 -17.87
N TYR A 226 -0.08 10.08 -18.03
CA TYR A 226 0.76 10.45 -19.16
C TYR A 226 0.46 9.60 -20.40
N LYS A 227 0.31 10.27 -21.56
CA LYS A 227 0.14 9.59 -22.86
C LYS A 227 1.24 8.57 -23.11
N LEU A 228 2.50 8.91 -22.79
CA LEU A 228 3.65 8.01 -22.95
C LEU A 228 3.46 6.69 -22.20
N VAL A 229 3.06 6.74 -20.92
CA VAL A 229 2.84 5.52 -20.11
C VAL A 229 1.70 4.67 -20.68
N ARG A 230 0.64 5.32 -21.17
CA ARG A 230 -0.47 4.66 -21.84
C ARG A 230 -0.08 4.07 -23.21
N GLY A 231 0.91 4.63 -23.88
CA GLY A 231 1.44 4.13 -25.15
C GLY A 231 2.42 2.97 -24.96
N LEU A 232 3.31 3.05 -23.96
CA LEU A 232 4.38 2.07 -23.68
C LEU A 232 3.90 0.64 -23.43
N ILE A 233 2.61 0.44 -23.12
CA ILE A 233 1.99 -0.89 -23.07
C ILE A 233 2.06 -1.63 -24.42
N SER A 234 2.26 -0.92 -25.54
CA SER A 234 2.51 -1.54 -26.84
C SER A 234 3.72 -2.46 -26.85
N LEU A 235 4.69 -2.21 -25.96
CA LEU A 235 5.92 -2.99 -25.81
C LEU A 235 5.74 -4.16 -24.81
N HIS A 236 4.54 -4.35 -24.26
CA HIS A 236 4.26 -5.47 -23.38
C HIS A 236 4.18 -6.76 -24.22
N PRO A 237 4.90 -7.85 -23.86
CA PRO A 237 4.94 -9.06 -24.68
C PRO A 237 3.56 -9.63 -25.03
N SER A 238 2.63 -9.67 -24.06
CA SER A 238 1.27 -10.15 -24.32
C SER A 238 0.46 -9.25 -25.27
N VAL A 239 0.77 -7.95 -25.36
CA VAL A 239 0.11 -7.04 -26.31
C VAL A 239 0.70 -7.23 -27.71
N MET A 240 2.03 -7.37 -27.80
CA MET A 240 2.71 -7.64 -29.06
C MET A 240 2.24 -8.96 -29.69
N LEU A 241 2.11 -10.02 -28.88
CA LEU A 241 1.72 -11.35 -29.34
C LEU A 241 0.23 -11.48 -29.64
N ASN A 242 -0.63 -10.96 -28.78
CA ASN A 242 -2.07 -11.28 -28.82
C ASN A 242 -2.95 -10.15 -29.36
N ASN A 243 -2.42 -8.92 -29.48
CA ASN A 243 -3.23 -7.73 -29.81
C ASN A 243 -2.44 -6.75 -30.68
N SER A 244 -1.88 -7.23 -31.80
CA SER A 244 -0.97 -6.45 -32.66
C SER A 244 -1.57 -5.13 -33.15
N SER A 245 -2.86 -5.09 -33.51
CA SER A 245 -3.55 -3.86 -33.94
C SER A 245 -3.63 -2.78 -32.83
N ILE A 246 -3.95 -3.20 -31.60
CA ILE A 246 -3.96 -2.32 -30.42
C ILE A 246 -2.53 -1.91 -30.08
N GLY A 247 -1.57 -2.85 -30.16
CA GLY A 247 -0.15 -2.60 -29.97
C GLY A 247 0.37 -1.49 -30.88
N LEU A 248 0.09 -1.57 -32.18
CA LEU A 248 0.46 -0.53 -33.17
C LEU A 248 -0.18 0.82 -32.85
N THR A 249 -1.48 0.84 -32.55
CA THR A 249 -2.18 2.08 -32.17
C THR A 249 -1.55 2.73 -30.95
N ARG A 250 -1.18 1.93 -29.94
CA ARG A 250 -0.52 2.42 -28.71
C ARG A 250 0.93 2.83 -28.97
N PHE A 251 1.63 2.16 -29.87
CA PHE A 251 3.00 2.50 -30.24
C PHE A 251 3.06 3.83 -31.00
N ASN A 252 2.07 4.12 -31.85
CA ASN A 252 1.96 5.42 -32.51
C ASN A 252 1.87 6.58 -31.50
N ILE A 253 1.20 6.37 -30.35
CA ILE A 253 1.19 7.36 -29.26
C ILE A 253 2.61 7.57 -28.70
N VAL A 254 3.43 6.52 -28.61
CA VAL A 254 4.82 6.63 -28.16
C VAL A 254 5.63 7.48 -29.16
N LEU A 255 5.52 7.18 -30.46
CA LEU A 255 6.21 7.92 -31.52
C LEU A 255 5.80 9.40 -31.52
N GLU A 256 4.50 9.69 -31.47
CA GLU A 256 3.96 11.05 -31.39
C GLU A 256 4.53 11.82 -30.19
N VAL A 257 4.53 11.19 -29.00
CA VAL A 257 5.04 11.83 -27.78
C VAL A 257 6.56 12.05 -27.84
N LEU A 258 7.32 11.11 -28.39
CA LEU A 258 8.77 11.25 -28.54
C LEU A 258 9.14 12.31 -29.57
N HIS A 259 8.41 12.38 -30.69
CA HIS A 259 8.61 13.38 -31.72
C HIS A 259 8.30 14.79 -31.19
N ASN A 260 7.14 14.98 -30.55
CA ASN A 260 6.75 16.27 -29.95
C ASN A 260 7.72 16.73 -28.84
N ALA A 261 8.48 15.81 -28.25
CA ALA A 261 9.50 16.09 -27.25
C ALA A 261 10.92 16.25 -27.84
N ASN A 262 11.06 16.32 -29.16
CA ASN A 262 12.32 16.40 -29.90
C ASN A 262 13.31 15.27 -29.54
N ARG A 263 12.80 14.07 -29.25
CA ARG A 263 13.61 12.87 -28.94
C ARG A 263 13.89 12.01 -30.16
N ILE A 264 13.05 12.12 -31.19
CA ILE A 264 13.21 11.48 -32.50
C ILE A 264 12.84 12.48 -33.59
N THR A 265 13.43 12.30 -34.79
CA THR A 265 13.06 13.10 -35.96
C THR A 265 11.74 12.64 -36.54
N GLU A 266 11.11 13.49 -37.36
CA GLU A 266 9.92 13.13 -38.14
C GLU A 266 10.18 11.90 -39.02
N THR A 267 11.33 11.86 -39.68
CA THR A 267 11.73 10.73 -40.53
C THR A 267 11.79 9.41 -39.75
N VAL A 268 12.29 9.43 -38.51
CA VAL A 268 12.30 8.22 -37.65
C VAL A 268 10.89 7.84 -37.25
N ALA A 269 10.06 8.81 -36.85
CA ALA A 269 8.68 8.55 -36.46
C ALA A 269 7.85 7.93 -37.60
N GLU A 270 7.93 8.49 -38.81
CA GLU A 270 7.19 7.96 -39.97
C GLU A 270 7.72 6.60 -40.43
N ARG A 271 9.03 6.34 -40.37
CA ARG A 271 9.58 5.01 -40.71
C ARG A 271 9.10 3.92 -39.75
N GLU A 272 9.12 4.19 -38.44
CA GLU A 272 8.75 3.19 -37.42
C GLU A 272 7.23 2.95 -37.35
N LYS A 273 6.41 3.93 -37.76
CA LYS A 273 4.94 3.82 -37.82
C LYS A 273 4.43 2.72 -38.75
N TYR A 274 5.17 2.40 -39.81
CA TYR A 274 4.81 1.37 -40.81
C TYR A 274 5.60 0.07 -40.66
N ARG A 275 6.50 -0.01 -39.67
CA ARG A 275 7.34 -1.19 -39.45
C ARG A 275 6.48 -2.30 -38.81
N LYS A 276 6.23 -3.36 -39.58
CA LYS A 276 5.50 -4.56 -39.14
C LYS A 276 6.39 -5.49 -38.33
#